data_AF-A0A2P6FNZ7-F1
#
_entry.id   AF-A0A2P6FNZ7-F1
#
_cell.length_a   1.000
_cell.length_b   1.000
_cell.length_c   1.000
_cell.angle_alpha   90.00
_cell.angle_beta   90.00
_cell.angle_gamma   90.00
#
_symmetry.space_group_name_H-M   'P 1'
#
loop_
_entity.id
_entity.type
_entity.pdbx_description
1 polymer ?
#
loop_
_entity_poly.entity_id
_entity_poly.type
_entity_poly.pdbx_seq_one_letter_code
_entity_poly.pdbx_strand_id
1 'polypeptide(L)' 'MTAERKPLEPVYYKKDLAKSFGISTRTLQTRLDELYLKHPNFDCLSRFIGRKQFFTYNDIEEIKQLCLPSLKEKKVNSGK' A
#
# COMPACT_ATOMS: atom_id res chain seq x y z
N MET A 1 -8.50 -21.49 31.24
CA MET A 1 -8.84 -20.87 29.95
C MET A 1 -7.58 -20.17 29.44
N THR A 2 -6.76 -20.86 28.66
CA THR A 2 -5.59 -20.28 28.00
C THR A 2 -6.08 -19.43 26.85
N ALA A 3 -6.12 -18.11 27.03
CA ALA A 3 -6.30 -17.19 25.91
C ALA A 3 -5.09 -17.35 24.99
N GLU A 4 -5.25 -18.14 23.92
CA GLU A 4 -4.32 -18.16 22.79
C GLU A 4 -4.17 -16.71 22.31
N ARG A 5 -3.04 -16.09 22.66
CA ARG A 5 -2.67 -14.81 22.10
C ARG A 5 -2.34 -15.07 20.65
N LYS A 6 -3.32 -14.89 19.76
CA LYS A 6 -3.07 -14.79 18.31
C LYS A 6 -1.89 -13.83 18.11
N PRO A 7 -0.85 -14.21 17.36
CA PRO A 7 0.24 -13.30 17.08
C PRO A 7 -0.34 -12.03 16.45
N LEU A 8 0.03 -10.88 17.00
CA LEU A 8 -0.38 -9.59 16.44
C LEU A 8 0.16 -9.52 15.02
N GLU A 9 -0.72 -9.36 14.04
CA GLU A 9 -0.30 -9.24 12.66
C GLU A 9 0.65 -8.04 12.51
N PRO A 10 1.74 -8.19 11.73
CA PRO A 10 2.68 -7.09 11.53
C PRO A 10 1.95 -5.92 10.86
N VAL A 11 1.97 -4.78 11.55
CA VAL A 11 1.47 -3.51 11.03
C VAL A 11 2.61 -2.71 10.42
N TYR A 12 2.34 -2.12 9.27
CA TYR A 12 3.28 -1.32 8.51
C TYR A 12 2.81 0.13 8.43
N TYR A 13 3.74 1.07 8.40
CA TYR A 13 3.42 2.48 8.29
C TYR A 13 3.80 3.02 6.90
N LYS A 14 3.38 4.25 6.59
CA LYS A 14 3.74 4.93 5.33
C LYS A 14 5.23 4.89 5.00
N LYS A 15 6.10 4.95 6.02
CA LYS A 15 7.56 4.88 5.83
C LYS A 15 7.99 3.51 5.31
N ASP A 16 7.38 2.44 5.80
CA ASP A 16 7.67 1.07 5.38
C ASP A 16 7.13 0.81 3.97
N LEU A 17 5.91 1.27 3.68
CA LEU A 17 5.36 1.23 2.33
C LEU A 17 6.28 1.95 1.35
N ALA A 18 6.70 3.18 1.66
CA ALA A 18 7.56 3.97 0.78
C ALA A 18 8.87 3.26 0.47
N LYS A 19 9.47 2.60 1.47
CA LYS A 19 10.66 1.75 1.29
C LYS A 19 10.36 0.53 0.41
N SER A 20 9.27 -0.19 0.66
CA SER A 20 8.86 -1.35 -0.15
C SER A 20 8.59 -1.00 -1.61
N PHE A 21 8.09 0.21 -1.87
CA PHE A 21 7.86 0.73 -3.22
C PHE A 21 9.10 1.36 -3.87
N GLY A 22 10.18 1.58 -3.11
CA GLY A 22 11.36 2.28 -3.60
C GLY A 22 11.10 3.75 -3.97
N ILE A 23 10.12 4.40 -3.34
CA ILE A 23 9.75 5.79 -3.60
C ILE A 23 9.84 6.65 -2.34
N SER A 24 9.87 7.96 -2.53
CA SER A 24 9.79 8.92 -1.42
C SER A 24 8.41 8.87 -0.75
N THR A 25 8.37 9.13 0.56
CA THR A 25 7.12 9.21 1.33
C THR A 25 6.16 10.27 0.79
N ARG A 26 6.68 11.37 0.23
CA ARG A 26 5.89 12.40 -0.45
C ARG A 26 5.18 11.84 -1.69
N THR A 27 5.89 11.09 -2.53
CA THR A 27 5.32 10.42 -3.71
C THR A 27 4.28 9.40 -3.30
N LEU A 28 4.56 8.59 -2.27
CA LEU A 28 3.59 7.66 -1.72
C LEU A 28 2.32 8.37 -1.25
N GLN A 29 2.44 9.49 -0.54
CA GLN A 29 1.27 10.26 -0.08
C GLN A 29 0.41 10.70 -1.25
N THR A 30 1.00 11.31 -2.29
CA THR A 30 0.27 11.70 -3.51
C THR A 30 -0.45 10.51 -4.13
N ARG A 31 0.21 9.34 -4.21
CA ARG A 31 -0.40 8.14 -4.75
C ARG A 31 -1.54 7.58 -3.89
N LEU A 32 -1.42 7.65 -2.56
CA LEU A 32 -2.48 7.25 -1.64
C LEU A 32 -3.70 8.18 -1.74
N ASP A 33 -3.47 9.49 -1.90
CA ASP A 33 -4.54 10.46 -2.19
C ASP A 33 -5.25 10.16 -3.52
N GLU A 34 -4.49 9.91 -4.60
CA GLU A 34 -5.06 9.47 -5.88
C GLU A 34 -5.85 8.17 -5.75
N LEU A 35 -5.34 7.22 -4.96
CA LEU A 35 -5.98 5.93 -4.72
C LEU A 35 -7.28 6.09 -3.93
N TYR A 36 -7.29 6.97 -2.93
CA TYR A 36 -8.48 7.30 -2.14
C TYR A 36 -9.60 7.87 -3.00
N LEU A 37 -9.25 8.75 -3.95
CA LEU A 37 -10.22 9.31 -4.90
C LEU A 37 -10.77 8.26 -5.87
N LYS A 38 -9.93 7.33 -6.33
CA LYS A 38 -10.34 6.25 -7.26
C LYS A 38 -11.13 5.14 -6.56
N HIS A 39 -10.75 4.82 -5.33
CA HIS A 39 -11.30 3.73 -4.53
C HIS A 39 -11.69 4.26 -3.15
N PRO A 40 -12.81 5.00 -3.05
CA PRO A 40 -13.27 5.55 -1.77
C PRO A 40 -13.65 4.47 -0.74
N ASN A 41 -13.96 3.25 -1.21
CA ASN A 41 -14.27 2.10 -0.37
C ASN A 41 -13.02 1.36 0.15
N PHE A 42 -11.82 1.88 -0.11
CA PHE A 42 -10.58 1.23 0.28
C PHE A 42 -10.25 1.54 1.74
N ASP A 43 -10.81 0.71 2.62
CA ASP A 43 -10.88 0.93 4.06
C ASP A 43 -9.50 1.15 4.72
N CYS A 44 -8.44 0.53 4.21
CA CYS A 44 -7.07 0.73 4.72
C CYS A 44 -6.55 2.16 4.57
N LEU A 45 -7.12 2.95 3.64
CA LEU A 45 -6.81 4.37 3.48
C LEU A 45 -7.40 5.23 4.61
N SER A 46 -8.34 4.68 5.37
CA SER A 46 -9.01 5.33 6.51
C SER A 46 -8.66 4.68 7.85
N ARG A 47 -7.74 3.70 7.90
CA ARG A 47 -7.34 3.01 9.14
C ARG A 47 -6.19 3.72 9.85
N PHE A 48 -6.42 4.14 11.10
CA PHE A 48 -5.42 4.81 11.93
C PHE A 48 -5.30 4.19 13.32
N ILE A 49 -4.06 4.04 13.81
CA ILE A 49 -3.76 3.77 15.22
C ILE A 49 -3.25 5.08 15.82
N GLY A 50 -4.07 5.71 16.65
CA GLY A 50 -3.82 7.06 17.16
C GLY A 50 -3.75 8.08 16.02
N ARG A 51 -2.58 8.68 15.81
CA ARG A 51 -2.33 9.66 14.73
C ARG A 51 -1.60 9.08 13.52
N LYS A 52 -1.32 7.78 13.50
CA LYS A 52 -0.53 7.13 12.46
C LYS A 52 -1.40 6.18 11.64
N GLN A 53 -1.40 6.38 10.33
CA GLN A 53 -2.02 5.43 9.40
C GLN A 53 -1.22 4.14 9.39
N PHE A 54 -1.90 3.01 9.47
CA PHE A 54 -1.27 1.70 9.45
C PHE A 54 -1.90 0.84 8.35
N PHE A 55 -1.11 -0.13 7.88
CA PHE A 55 -1.46 -1.04 6.81
C PHE A 55 -1.05 -2.45 7.22
N THR A 56 -1.84 -3.44 6.83
CA THR A 56 -1.47 -4.85 6.93
C THR A 56 -0.67 -5.27 5.70
N TYR A 57 -0.05 -6.46 5.75
CA TYR A 57 0.62 -7.03 4.58
C TYR A 57 -0.32 -7.10 3.35
N ASN A 58 -1.58 -7.51 3.57
CA ASN A 58 -2.57 -7.62 2.50
C ASN A 58 -2.91 -6.24 1.90
N ASP A 59 -3.07 -5.22 2.75
CA ASP A 59 -3.30 -3.85 2.27
C ASP A 59 -2.14 -3.35 1.39
N ILE A 60 -0.90 -3.70 1.74
CA ILE A 60 0.29 -3.32 0.95
C ILE A 60 0.29 -4.00 -0.41
N GLU A 61 -0.02 -5.29 -0.47
CA GLU A 61 -0.09 -6.05 -1.73
C GLU A 61 -1.15 -5.45 -2.66
N GLU A 62 -2.32 -5.10 -2.12
CA GLU A 62 -3.39 -4.45 -2.89
C GLU A 62 -2.99 -3.04 -3.33
N ILE A 63 -2.44 -2.21 -2.43
CA ILE A 63 -1.90 -0.90 -2.80
C ILE A 63 -0.82 -1.08 -3.87
N LYS A 64 0.02 -2.11 -3.80
CA LYS A 64 1.05 -2.37 -4.81
C LYS A 64 0.45 -2.67 -6.18
N GLN A 65 -0.62 -3.45 -6.24
CA GLN A 65 -1.34 -3.73 -7.49
C GLN A 65 -2.02 -2.48 -8.05
N LEU A 66 -2.58 -1.63 -7.19
CA LEU A 66 -3.35 -0.44 -7.61
C LEU A 66 -2.46 0.79 -7.88
N CYS A 67 -1.32 0.89 -7.20
CA CYS A 67 -0.42 2.04 -7.19
C CYS A 67 0.69 1.91 -8.24
N LEU A 68 1.10 0.68 -8.57
CA LEU A 68 1.92 0.46 -9.75
C LEU A 68 0.99 0.55 -10.96
N PRO A 69 1.24 1.44 -11.94
CA PRO A 69 0.73 1.19 -13.28
C PRO A 69 1.26 -0.20 -13.63
N SER A 70 0.34 -1.13 -13.90
CA SER A 70 0.63 -2.51 -14.27
C SER A 70 1.99 -2.60 -14.94
N LEU A 71 2.90 -3.40 -14.39
CA LEU A 71 4.18 -3.73 -15.02
C LEU A 71 3.96 -4.61 -16.28
N LYS A 72 2.81 -4.47 -16.95
CA LYS A 72 2.53 -4.71 -18.37
C LYS A 72 2.23 -3.33 -18.97
N GLU A 73 3.07 -2.72 -19.79
CA GLU A 73 3.81 -3.33 -20.88
C GLU A 73 5.17 -2.63 -21.05
N LYS A 74 6.26 -3.39 -20.92
CA LYS A 74 7.38 -3.19 -21.86
C LYS A 74 6.78 -3.46 -23.24
N LYS A 75 6.31 -2.43 -23.94
CA LYS A 75 6.26 -2.50 -25.41
C LYS A 75 7.70 -2.62 -25.87
N VAL A 76 8.16 -3.86 -26.01
CA VAL A 76 9.17 -4.23 -26.98
C VAL A 76 8.59 -3.82 -28.32
N ASN A 77 8.93 -2.63 -28.81
CA ASN A 77 8.84 -2.38 -30.23
C ASN A 77 10.14 -2.90 -30.83
N SER A 78 10.15 -4.21 -31.08
CA SER A 78 11.01 -4.81 -32.09
C SER A 78 10.52 -4.28 -33.43
N GLY A 79 11.35 -3.55 -34.16
CA GLY A 79 10.93 -3.00 -35.46
C GLY A 79 12.01 -2.14 -36.09
N LYS A 80 12.99 -2.84 -36.65
CA LYS A 80 13.89 -2.50 -37.74
C LYS A 80 13.42 -1.36 -38.67
#